data_AF-A0A1G1V868-F1
#
_entry.id   AF-A0A1G1V868-F1
#
_cell.length_a   1.000
_cell.length_b   1.000
_cell.length_c   1.000
_cell.angle_alpha   90.00
_cell.angle_beta   90.00
_cell.angle_gamma   90.00
#
_symmetry.space_group_name_H-M   'P 1'
#
loop_
_entity.id
_entity.type
_entity.pdbx_description
1 polymer ?
#
loop_
_entity_poly.entity_id
_entity_poly.type
_entity_poly.pdbx_seq_one_letter_code
_entity_poly.pdbx_strand_id
1 'polypeptide(L)'
;MYSFFVVSKNKTLVSQFFCFFGVFLVLMGLYGALRIVHIRVRSVPYPQKGVFPATFLLPGEYSSFGRESDCNPYPQVYYDLDGKTARPPTPDEVAVSQEQTKRCIAGFDEDRSKAEQYDKNQAAFLIFVGLGLVASRRFL
;
A
#
# COMPACT_ATOMS: atom_id res chain seq x y z
N MET A 1 33.28 -35.54 -23.55
CA MET A 1 33.68 -34.12 -23.77
C MET A 1 32.50 -33.18 -24.05
N TYR A 2 31.29 -33.68 -24.38
CA TYR A 2 30.10 -32.82 -24.60
C TYR A 2 29.43 -32.29 -23.31
N SER A 3 29.50 -32.99 -22.18
CA SER A 3 28.84 -32.54 -20.94
C SER A 3 29.50 -31.33 -20.28
N PHE A 4 30.80 -31.10 -20.49
CA PHE A 4 31.51 -29.98 -19.84
C PHE A 4 31.18 -28.62 -20.48
N PHE A 5 30.93 -28.60 -21.80
CA PHE A 5 30.58 -27.39 -22.53
C PHE A 5 29.12 -26.95 -22.29
N VAL A 6 28.19 -27.90 -22.11
CA VAL A 6 26.80 -27.61 -21.77
C VAL A 6 26.70 -27.01 -20.35
N VAL A 7 27.47 -27.54 -19.39
CA VAL A 7 27.52 -27.01 -18.02
C VAL A 7 28.13 -25.60 -17.98
N SER A 8 29.15 -25.32 -18.80
CA SER A 8 29.79 -24.00 -18.89
C SER A 8 28.86 -22.90 -19.44
N LYS A 9 28.07 -23.19 -20.49
CA LYS A 9 27.08 -22.24 -21.03
C LYS A 9 25.86 -22.05 -20.12
N ASN A 10 25.43 -23.09 -19.39
CA ASN A 10 24.34 -22.98 -18.43
C ASN A 10 24.69 -22.13 -17.21
N LYS A 11 25.94 -22.23 -16.69
CA LYS A 11 26.38 -21.39 -15.56
C LYS A 11 26.36 -19.90 -15.90
N THR A 12 26.78 -19.53 -17.11
CA THR A 12 26.79 -18.13 -17.56
C THR A 12 25.39 -17.57 -17.75
N LEU A 13 24.46 -18.37 -18.29
CA LEU A 13 23.07 -17.99 -18.47
C LEU A 13 22.35 -17.86 -17.11
N VAL A 14 22.49 -18.83 -16.21
CA VAL A 14 21.94 -18.76 -14.84
C VAL A 14 22.48 -17.54 -14.10
N SER A 15 23.79 -17.33 -14.11
CA SER A 15 24.45 -16.16 -13.52
C SER A 15 23.90 -14.82 -14.05
N GLN A 16 23.63 -14.73 -15.36
CA GLN A 16 23.00 -13.55 -15.97
C GLN A 16 21.54 -13.37 -15.55
N PHE A 17 20.75 -14.45 -15.47
CA PHE A 17 19.37 -14.39 -15.00
C PHE A 17 19.28 -13.92 -13.54
N PHE A 18 20.09 -14.49 -12.64
CA PHE A 18 20.16 -14.06 -11.24
C PHE A 18 20.57 -12.58 -11.11
N CYS A 19 21.52 -12.14 -11.92
CA CYS A 19 21.93 -10.73 -11.95
C CYS A 19 20.82 -9.81 -12.46
N PHE A 20 20.11 -10.20 -13.52
CA PHE A 20 18.99 -9.43 -14.07
C PHE A 20 17.84 -9.31 -13.06
N PHE A 21 17.39 -10.43 -12.49
CA PHE A 21 16.33 -10.42 -11.48
C PHE A 21 16.76 -9.67 -10.21
N GLY A 22 18.00 -9.84 -9.77
CA GLY A 22 18.53 -9.12 -8.62
C GLY A 22 18.50 -7.61 -8.83
N VAL A 23 19.04 -7.11 -9.94
CA VAL A 23 19.01 -5.68 -10.29
C VAL A 23 17.57 -5.18 -10.46
N PHE A 24 16.71 -5.95 -11.12
CA PHE A 24 15.30 -5.61 -11.31
C PHE A 24 14.57 -5.43 -9.97
N LEU A 25 14.75 -6.34 -9.01
CA LEU A 25 14.15 -6.24 -7.68
C LEU A 25 14.68 -5.04 -6.89
N VAL A 26 15.99 -4.74 -6.98
CA VAL A 26 16.56 -3.54 -6.36
C VAL A 26 15.95 -2.27 -6.95
N LEU A 27 15.82 -2.18 -8.27
CA LEU A 27 15.20 -1.02 -8.94
C LEU A 27 13.73 -0.87 -8.54
N MET A 28 12.99 -1.97 -8.43
CA MET A 28 11.60 -1.95 -7.94
C MET A 28 11.50 -1.46 -6.49
N GLY A 29 12.38 -1.94 -5.61
CA GLY A 29 12.41 -1.49 -4.21
C GLY A 29 12.80 -0.02 -4.08
N LEU A 30 13.78 0.45 -4.86
CA LEU A 30 14.18 1.86 -4.91
C LEU A 30 13.06 2.76 -5.45
N TYR A 31 12.35 2.33 -6.50
CA TYR A 31 11.19 3.04 -7.01
C TYR A 31 10.12 3.22 -5.93
N GLY A 32 9.84 2.17 -5.16
CA GLY A 32 8.92 2.25 -4.02
C GLY A 32 9.36 3.26 -2.97
N ALA A 33 10.62 3.17 -2.55
CA ALA A 33 11.21 4.09 -1.57
C ALA A 33 11.15 5.55 -2.03
N LEU A 34 11.51 5.83 -3.29
CA LEU A 34 11.44 7.18 -3.87
C LEU A 34 10.02 7.71 -3.88
N ARG A 35 9.02 6.88 -4.20
CA ARG A 35 7.63 7.31 -4.23
C ARG A 35 7.09 7.59 -2.83
N ILE A 36 7.46 6.79 -1.82
CA ILE A 36 7.15 7.08 -0.40
C ILE A 36 7.71 8.45 0.00
N VAL A 37 8.98 8.71 -0.31
CA VAL A 37 9.64 10.00 -0.01
C VAL A 37 8.94 11.14 -0.74
N HIS A 38 8.64 10.98 -2.03
CA HIS A 38 7.97 11.99 -2.83
C HIS A 38 6.57 12.34 -2.28
N ILE A 39 5.81 11.36 -1.81
CA ILE A 39 4.51 11.59 -1.17
C ILE A 39 4.68 12.41 0.12
N ARG A 40 5.65 12.05 0.97
CA ARG A 40 5.94 12.79 2.21
C ARG A 40 6.34 14.24 1.93
N VAL A 41 7.13 14.49 0.90
CA VAL A 41 7.58 15.85 0.52
C VAL A 41 6.43 16.72 0.01
N ARG A 42 5.42 16.14 -0.67
CA ARG A 42 4.25 16.90 -1.14
C ARG A 42 3.22 17.21 -0.04
N SER A 43 3.39 16.69 1.17
CA SER A 43 2.42 16.85 2.28
C SER A 43 0.99 16.45 1.92
N VAL A 44 0.84 15.54 0.94
CA VAL A 44 -0.45 14.96 0.54
C VAL A 44 -0.69 13.70 1.37
N PRO A 45 -1.93 13.40 1.80
CA PRO A 45 -2.24 12.14 2.48
C PRO A 45 -1.75 10.94 1.66
N TYR A 46 -1.15 9.97 2.36
CA TYR A 46 -0.67 8.74 1.74
C TYR A 46 -1.84 8.01 1.06
N PRO A 47 -1.66 7.38 -0.11
CA PRO A 47 -2.73 6.65 -0.75
C PRO A 47 -3.10 5.39 0.04
N GLN A 48 -4.39 5.08 0.14
CA GLN A 48 -4.87 3.84 0.79
C GLN A 48 -4.45 2.58 0.04
N LYS A 49 -4.36 2.67 -1.28
CA LYS A 49 -3.68 1.67 -2.09
C LYS A 49 -2.22 2.09 -2.14
N GLY A 50 -1.39 1.35 -1.41
CA GLY A 50 0.05 1.56 -1.38
C GLY A 50 0.67 1.71 -2.78
N VAL A 51 1.92 2.12 -2.78
CA VAL A 51 2.73 2.36 -3.97
C VAL A 51 2.91 1.10 -4.81
N PHE A 52 2.99 -0.06 -4.16
CA PHE A 52 3.14 -1.34 -4.83
C PHE A 52 1.79 -1.99 -5.13
N PRO A 53 1.63 -2.64 -6.31
CA PRO A 53 0.44 -3.41 -6.61
C PRO A 53 0.37 -4.65 -5.69
N ALA A 54 -0.75 -4.86 -5.00
CA ALA A 54 -0.95 -5.99 -4.06
C ALA A 54 -0.75 -7.38 -4.68
N THR A 55 -0.77 -7.49 -6.00
CA THR A 55 -0.62 -8.77 -6.69
C THR A 55 0.81 -9.21 -6.88
N PHE A 56 1.81 -8.36 -6.61
CA PHE A 56 3.17 -8.69 -7.02
C PHE A 56 3.91 -9.64 -6.06
N LEU A 57 3.70 -9.56 -4.73
CA LEU A 57 4.49 -10.35 -3.77
C LEU A 57 3.77 -10.79 -2.48
N LEU A 58 2.79 -10.05 -1.98
CA LEU A 58 2.10 -10.36 -0.72
C LEU A 58 0.62 -9.94 -0.87
N PRO A 59 -0.37 -10.83 -0.61
CA PRO A 59 -1.77 -10.45 -0.69
C PRO A 59 -2.07 -9.36 0.35
N GLY A 60 -2.30 -8.14 -0.12
CA GLY A 60 -2.88 -7.07 0.68
C GLY A 60 -4.38 -7.07 0.46
N GLU A 61 -5.17 -7.30 1.50
CA GLU A 61 -6.58 -6.94 1.48
C GLU A 61 -6.67 -5.43 1.51
N TYR A 62 -7.16 -4.85 0.41
CA TYR A 62 -7.53 -3.44 0.40
C TYR A 62 -8.93 -3.33 1.00
N SER A 63 -9.05 -2.60 2.10
CA SER A 63 -10.34 -2.10 2.58
C SER A 63 -11.02 -1.30 1.47
N SER A 64 -12.35 -1.34 1.48
CA SER A 64 -13.21 -0.92 0.37
C SER A 64 -12.90 0.48 -0.14
N PHE A 65 -13.10 0.68 -1.44
CA PHE A 65 -13.03 1.97 -2.13
C PHE A 65 -14.08 2.96 -1.58
N GLY A 66 -13.77 3.59 -0.45
CA GLY A 66 -14.46 4.80 -0.01
C GLY A 66 -13.64 6.01 -0.43
N ARG A 67 -14.30 7.12 -0.75
CA ARG A 67 -13.66 8.43 -0.70
C ARG A 67 -13.84 8.98 0.71
N GLU A 68 -12.88 9.74 1.19
CA GLU A 68 -13.03 10.46 2.47
C GLU A 68 -14.26 11.40 2.45
N SER A 69 -14.66 11.88 1.25
CA SER A 69 -15.90 12.62 1.04
C SER A 69 -17.17 11.82 1.39
N ASP A 70 -17.09 10.49 1.37
CA ASP A 70 -18.21 9.60 1.69
C ASP A 70 -18.41 9.48 3.21
N CYS A 71 -17.43 9.94 4.02
CA CYS A 71 -17.60 10.11 5.46
C CYS A 71 -18.55 11.27 5.81
N ASN A 72 -18.92 12.12 4.84
CA ASN A 72 -19.87 13.19 5.09
C ASN A 72 -21.27 12.55 5.33
N PRO A 73 -21.87 12.72 6.52
CA PRO A 73 -23.14 12.08 6.82
C PRO A 73 -24.20 12.55 5.83
N TYR A 74 -24.93 11.60 5.25
CA TYR A 74 -26.11 11.89 4.44
C TYR A 74 -27.08 12.73 5.30
N PRO A 75 -27.73 13.78 4.75
CA PRO A 75 -28.63 14.62 5.53
C PRO A 75 -29.73 13.75 6.16
N GLN A 76 -29.67 13.62 7.49
CA GLN A 76 -30.66 12.88 8.27
C GLN A 76 -31.84 13.79 8.58
N VAL A 77 -33.05 13.29 8.35
CA VAL A 77 -34.29 13.97 8.73
C VAL A 77 -34.68 13.45 10.11
N TYR A 78 -34.72 14.35 11.08
CA TYR A 78 -35.15 14.03 12.44
C TYR A 78 -36.63 14.38 12.58
N TYR A 79 -37.40 13.48 13.21
CA TYR A 79 -38.82 13.69 13.48
C TYR A 79 -39.04 14.00 14.95
N ASP A 80 -40.10 14.75 15.22
CA ASP A 80 -40.60 14.95 16.59
C ASP A 80 -41.21 13.65 17.16
N LEU A 81 -41.61 13.65 18.42
CA LEU A 81 -42.22 12.49 19.10
C LEU A 81 -43.44 11.92 18.36
N ASP A 82 -44.11 12.76 17.58
CA ASP A 82 -45.26 12.40 16.74
C ASP A 82 -44.89 11.63 15.46
N GLY A 83 -43.59 11.52 15.15
CA GLY A 83 -43.05 10.78 14.01
C GLY A 83 -43.39 11.35 12.63
N LYS A 84 -44.02 12.53 12.56
CA LYS A 84 -44.56 13.13 11.32
C LYS A 84 -44.01 14.51 11.00
N THR A 85 -43.68 15.30 12.01
CA THR A 85 -43.13 16.65 11.86
C THR A 85 -41.61 16.58 11.83
N ALA A 86 -41.02 17.06 10.72
CA ALA A 86 -39.57 17.23 10.64
C ALA A 86 -39.14 18.34 11.60
N ARG A 87 -38.10 18.07 12.38
CA ARG A 87 -37.51 19.03 13.33
C ARG A 87 -36.01 19.20 13.04
N PRO A 88 -35.40 20.32 13.46
CA PRO A 88 -33.96 20.43 13.48
C PRO A 88 -33.33 19.38 14.42
N PRO A 89 -32.09 18.97 14.14
CA PRO A 89 -31.36 18.03 15.00
C PRO A 89 -31.13 18.64 16.39
N THR A 90 -31.21 17.81 17.42
CA THR A 90 -30.81 18.22 18.77
C THR A 90 -29.29 18.34 18.87
N PRO A 91 -28.75 19.06 19.87
CA PRO A 91 -27.30 19.15 20.08
C PRO A 91 -26.62 17.78 20.19
N ASP A 92 -27.29 16.81 20.83
CA ASP A 92 -26.77 15.45 21.02
C ASP A 92 -26.71 14.67 19.70
N GLU A 93 -27.72 14.81 18.82
CA GLU A 93 -27.74 14.17 17.49
C GLU A 93 -26.65 14.73 16.57
N VAL A 94 -26.41 16.05 16.67
CA VAL A 94 -25.29 16.69 15.97
C VAL A 94 -23.95 16.16 16.52
N ALA A 95 -23.81 16.01 17.83
CA ALA A 95 -22.59 15.48 18.44
C ALA A 95 -22.31 14.04 17.98
N VAL A 96 -23.33 13.17 17.94
CA VAL A 96 -23.19 11.78 17.49
C VAL A 96 -22.81 11.70 16.01
N SER A 97 -23.45 12.49 15.14
CA SER A 97 -23.11 12.49 13.70
C SER A 97 -21.69 13.01 13.44
N GLN A 98 -21.24 14.02 14.19
CA GLN A 98 -19.86 14.48 14.15
C GLN A 98 -18.88 13.41 14.66
N GLU A 99 -19.23 12.68 15.72
CA GLU A 99 -18.39 11.59 16.23
C GLU A 99 -18.27 10.45 15.21
N GLN A 100 -19.37 10.06 14.57
CA GLN A 100 -19.37 9.06 13.48
C GLN A 100 -18.49 9.51 12.31
N THR A 101 -18.56 10.78 11.93
CA THR A 101 -17.72 11.36 10.88
C THR A 101 -16.24 11.26 11.24
N LYS A 102 -15.88 11.63 12.49
CA LYS A 102 -14.50 11.52 12.99
C LYS A 102 -14.00 10.08 13.00
N ARG A 103 -14.83 9.12 13.42
CA ARG A 103 -14.48 7.69 13.41
C ARG A 103 -14.27 7.17 11.97
N CYS A 104 -15.09 7.63 11.02
CA CYS A 104 -14.92 7.30 9.62
C CYS A 104 -13.56 7.78 9.11
N ILE A 105 -13.25 9.07 9.27
CA ILE A 105 -11.96 9.66 8.88
C ILE A 105 -10.78 8.94 9.55
N ALA A 106 -10.89 8.61 10.83
CA ALA A 106 -9.86 7.87 11.56
C ALA A 106 -9.58 6.48 10.95
N GLY A 107 -10.60 5.79 10.43
CA GLY A 107 -10.42 4.54 9.70
C GLY A 107 -9.62 4.72 8.40
N PHE A 108 -9.86 5.80 7.66
CA PHE A 108 -9.06 6.15 6.49
C PHE A 108 -7.59 6.37 6.86
N ASP A 109 -7.32 7.11 7.94
CA ASP A 109 -5.95 7.36 8.40
C ASP A 109 -5.24 6.09 8.88
N GLU A 110 -5.96 5.18 9.53
CA GLU A 110 -5.44 3.87 9.90
C GLU A 110 -5.02 3.08 8.65
N ASP A 111 -5.86 3.02 7.62
CA ASP A 111 -5.56 2.32 6.36
C ASP A 111 -4.35 2.93 5.64
N ARG A 112 -4.24 4.27 5.63
CA ARG A 112 -3.08 4.97 5.07
C ARG A 112 -1.79 4.61 5.80
N SER A 113 -1.84 4.55 7.13
CA SER A 113 -0.68 4.19 7.96
C SER A 113 -0.23 2.75 7.71
N LYS A 114 -1.18 1.83 7.57
CA LYS A 114 -0.92 0.42 7.22
C LYS A 114 -0.30 0.30 5.83
N ALA A 115 -0.85 1.00 4.84
CA ALA A 115 -0.33 1.01 3.47
C ALA A 115 1.12 1.55 3.44
N GLU A 116 1.39 2.65 4.15
CA GLU A 116 2.75 3.20 4.22
C GLU A 116 3.73 2.20 4.87
N GLN A 117 3.33 1.55 5.96
CA GLN A 117 4.18 0.57 6.64
C GLN A 117 4.46 -0.65 5.75
N TYR A 118 3.44 -1.13 5.06
CA TYR A 118 3.57 -2.24 4.13
C TYR A 118 4.50 -1.91 2.97
N ASP A 119 4.37 -0.72 2.36
CA ASP A 119 5.24 -0.28 1.27
C ASP A 119 6.71 -0.15 1.73
N LYS A 120 6.96 0.35 2.95
CA LYS A 120 8.32 0.40 3.52
C LYS A 120 8.91 -1.00 3.66
N ASN A 121 8.13 -1.94 4.21
CA ASN A 121 8.57 -3.32 4.40
C ASN A 121 8.84 -4.01 3.06
N GLN A 122 7.96 -3.81 2.07
CA GLN A 122 8.12 -4.40 0.75
C GLN A 122 9.31 -3.79 -0.02
N ALA A 123 9.52 -2.47 0.06
CA ALA A 123 10.68 -1.82 -0.52
C ALA A 123 11.99 -2.36 0.09
N ALA A 124 12.06 -2.46 1.41
CA ALA A 124 13.22 -3.02 2.11
C ALA A 124 13.47 -4.49 1.73
N PHE A 125 12.42 -5.31 1.69
CA PHE A 125 12.49 -6.71 1.28
C PHE A 125 13.01 -6.85 -0.16
N LEU A 126 12.46 -6.09 -1.10
CA LEU A 126 12.87 -6.10 -2.51
C LEU A 126 14.34 -5.72 -2.70
N ILE A 127 14.80 -4.69 -1.99
CA ILE A 127 16.21 -4.27 -2.03
C ILE A 127 17.10 -5.37 -1.44
N PHE A 128 16.73 -5.94 -0.29
CA PHE A 128 17.53 -6.96 0.38
C PHE A 128 17.64 -8.24 -0.44
N VAL A 129 16.50 -8.76 -0.95
CA VAL A 129 16.46 -9.94 -1.82
C VAL A 129 17.19 -9.67 -3.13
N GLY A 130 16.99 -8.50 -3.73
CA GLY A 130 17.65 -8.12 -4.97
C GLY A 130 19.18 -8.07 -4.84
N LEU A 131 19.68 -7.40 -3.79
CA LEU A 131 21.12 -7.38 -3.49
C LEU A 131 21.65 -8.78 -3.16
N GLY A 132 20.88 -9.60 -2.43
CA GLY A 132 21.21 -10.99 -2.13
C GLY A 132 21.39 -11.84 -3.39
N LEU A 133 20.50 -11.68 -4.38
CA LEU A 133 20.60 -12.38 -5.67
C LEU A 133 21.79 -11.92 -6.51
N VAL A 134 22.13 -10.63 -6.47
CA VAL A 134 23.33 -10.11 -7.14
C VAL A 134 24.60 -10.64 -6.46
N ALA A 135 24.63 -10.71 -5.13
CA ALA A 135 25.76 -11.24 -4.38
C ALA A 135 25.93 -12.76 -4.55
N SER A 136 24.83 -13.51 -4.62
CA SER A 136 24.85 -14.97 -4.78
C SER A 136 25.42 -15.41 -6.14
N ARG A 137 25.45 -14.51 -7.14
CA ARG A 137 26.12 -14.71 -8.42
C ARG A 137 27.57 -15.19 -8.28
N ARG A 138 28.28 -14.80 -7.22
CA ARG A 138 29.67 -15.23 -6.99
C ARG A 138 29.82 -16.71 -6.63
N PHE A 139 28.73 -17.36 -6.24
CA PHE A 139 28.72 -18.77 -5.80
C PHE A 139 28.05 -19.73 -6.79
N LEU A 140 27.50 -19.22 -7.91
CA LEU A 140 26.84 -19.99 -9.00
C LEU A 140 27.79 -20.12 -10.21
#